data_AF-A0A3B8PJD3-F1
#
_entry.id   AF-A0A3B8PJD3-F1
#
_cell.length_a   1.000
_cell.length_b   1.000
_cell.length_c   1.000
_cell.angle_alpha   90.00
_cell.angle_beta   90.00
_cell.angle_gamma   90.00
#
_symmetry.space_group_name_H-M   'P 1'
#
loop_
_entity.id
_entity.type
_entity.pdbx_description
1 polymer ?
#
loop_
_entity_poly.entity_id
_entity_poly.type
_entity_poly.pdbx_seq_one_letter_code
_entity_poly.pdbx_strand_id
1 'polypeptide(L)'
;IQLPPWLEAGRTSRTQMLLVGIVTDPDGTSHKVSYTSNKESDQTVVLATSGLVGVDTAKTSIISSPGDAVELPFTVLRGTGAGGPGTVELMLPAHIQGVSATPVKLASGQTSGKLVIRFAKSGAGPFNQSLKIRARITDARGDQLIGETAFEIVTE
;
A
#
# COMPACT_ATOMS: atom_id res chain seq x y z
N ILE A 1 4.32 3.41 14.80
CA ILE A 1 5.16 4.61 14.50
C ILE A 1 4.64 5.18 13.19
N GLN A 2 4.10 6.40 13.18
CA GLN A 2 3.77 7.09 11.93
C GLN A 2 5.02 7.81 11.44
N LEU A 3 5.40 7.58 10.19
CA LEU A 3 6.55 8.25 9.59
C LEU A 3 6.09 9.52 8.88
N PRO A 4 6.86 10.60 8.95
CA PRO A 4 6.52 11.83 8.25
C PRO A 4 6.53 11.61 6.72
N PRO A 5 5.61 12.24 5.98
CA PRO A 5 5.54 12.08 4.52
C PRO A 5 6.74 12.67 3.77
N TRP A 6 7.56 13.50 4.42
CA TRP A 6 8.78 14.09 3.85
C TRP A 6 10.06 13.28 4.14
N LEU A 7 9.93 12.00 4.52
CA LEU A 7 11.08 11.14 4.71
C LEU A 7 11.79 10.93 3.36
N GLU A 8 13.07 11.28 3.30
CA GLU A 8 13.86 11.18 2.09
C GLU A 8 14.29 9.72 1.84
N ALA A 9 14.03 9.22 0.63
CA ALA A 9 14.46 7.89 0.24
C ALA A 9 15.99 7.79 0.20
N GLY A 10 16.53 6.64 0.62
CA GLY A 10 17.97 6.38 0.64
C GLY A 10 18.71 7.04 1.81
N ARG A 11 18.04 7.79 2.69
CA ARG A 11 18.63 8.32 3.92
C ARG A 11 18.24 7.49 5.13
N THR A 12 19.24 7.16 5.94
CA THR A 12 19.01 6.51 7.23
C THR A 12 18.48 7.53 8.23
N SER A 13 17.25 7.32 8.69
CA SER A 13 16.70 8.04 9.84
C SER A 13 16.94 7.24 11.11
N ARG A 14 17.46 7.90 12.14
CA ARG A 14 17.67 7.35 13.49
C ARG A 14 16.82 8.13 14.46
N THR A 15 15.88 7.45 15.12
CA THR A 15 15.02 8.03 16.14
C THR A 15 15.47 7.55 17.51
N GLN A 16 15.81 8.49 18.39
CA GLN A 16 16.06 8.20 19.80
C GLN A 16 14.74 8.00 20.53
N MET A 17 14.70 7.00 21.40
CA MET A 17 13.54 6.70 22.22
C MET A 17 13.68 7.40 23.58
N LEU A 18 12.66 8.18 23.95
CA LEU A 18 12.46 8.62 25.33
C LEU A 18 11.43 7.69 25.97
N LEU A 19 11.82 6.99 27.02
CA LEU A 19 10.94 6.16 27.83
C LEU A 19 10.67 6.86 29.16
N VAL A 20 9.42 6.81 29.62
CA VAL A 20 9.02 7.28 30.94
C VAL A 20 8.32 6.13 31.65
N GLY A 21 8.75 5.84 32.87
CA GLY A 21 8.23 4.72 33.64
C GLY A 21 8.20 5.01 35.14
N ILE A 22 7.62 4.07 35.88
CA ILE A 22 7.68 4.07 37.34
C ILE A 22 8.59 2.92 37.76
N VAL A 23 9.57 3.21 38.59
CA VAL A 23 10.42 2.22 39.25
C VAL A 23 10.02 2.18 40.72
N THR A 24 9.86 0.99 41.29
CA THR A 24 9.55 0.82 42.71
C THR A 24 10.78 0.24 43.41
N ASP A 25 11.21 0.92 44.46
CA ASP A 25 12.32 0.49 45.31
C ASP A 25 11.92 -0.71 46.19
N PRO A 26 12.89 -1.45 46.76
CA PRO A 26 12.59 -2.58 47.64
C PRO A 26 11.76 -2.23 48.88
N ASP A 27 11.78 -0.96 49.31
CA ASP A 27 10.97 -0.45 50.43
C ASP A 27 9.54 -0.06 50.03
N GLY A 28 9.18 -0.22 48.76
CA GLY A 28 7.87 0.11 48.20
C GLY A 28 7.73 1.53 47.67
N THR A 29 8.75 2.38 47.77
CA THR A 29 8.71 3.75 47.25
C THR A 29 8.70 3.76 45.72
N SER A 30 7.81 4.52 45.10
CA SER A 30 7.72 4.64 43.64
C SER A 30 8.31 5.95 43.12
N HIS A 31 9.15 5.85 42.08
CA HIS A 31 9.80 6.98 41.41
C HIS A 31 9.40 7.04 39.96
N LYS A 32 9.02 8.23 39.49
CA LYS A 32 8.89 8.49 38.05
C LYS A 32 10.28 8.73 37.47
N VAL A 33 10.68 7.89 36.53
CA VAL A 33 11.98 7.98 35.86
C VAL A 33 11.79 8.23 34.38
N SER A 34 12.75 8.93 33.78
CA SER A 34 12.87 9.08 32.33
C SER A 34 14.20 8.52 31.87
N TYR A 35 14.19 7.77 30.78
CA TYR A 35 15.38 7.22 30.14
C TYR A 35 15.44 7.66 28.69
N THR A 36 16.60 8.14 28.26
CA THR A 36 16.94 8.36 26.85
C THR A 36 18.38 7.90 26.62
N SER A 37 18.66 7.45 25.41
CA SER A 37 19.98 6.95 25.03
C SER A 37 20.31 7.32 23.60
N ASN A 38 21.59 7.62 23.37
CA ASN A 38 22.15 7.82 22.03
C ASN A 38 22.93 6.60 21.53
N LYS A 39 22.94 5.49 22.28
CA LYS A 39 23.57 4.24 21.83
C LYS A 39 22.80 3.66 20.65
N GLU A 40 23.53 3.08 19.70
CA GLU A 40 22.94 2.54 18.47
C GLU A 40 21.90 1.44 18.74
N SER A 41 22.11 0.62 19.78
CA SER A 41 21.18 -0.44 20.20
C SER A 41 19.83 0.08 20.71
N ASP A 42 19.78 1.35 21.13
CA ASP A 42 18.63 1.95 21.81
C ASP A 42 17.89 2.93 20.87
N GLN A 43 18.13 2.80 19.56
CA GLN A 43 17.53 3.62 18.51
C GLN A 43 16.64 2.80 17.60
N THR A 44 15.57 3.42 17.11
CA THR A 44 14.83 2.89 15.96
C THR A 44 15.50 3.40 14.69
N VAL A 45 15.90 2.48 13.81
CA VAL A 45 16.45 2.80 12.49
C VAL A 45 15.35 2.64 11.44
N VAL A 46 15.13 3.69 10.66
CA VAL A 46 14.17 3.70 9.55
C VAL A 46 14.92 4.02 8.26
N LEU A 47 14.81 3.14 7.28
CA LEU A 47 15.32 3.36 5.93
C LEU A 47 14.13 3.43 4.97
N ALA A 48 13.82 4.62 4.48
CA ALA A 48 12.91 4.75 3.34
C ALA A 48 13.64 4.32 2.07
N THR A 49 13.00 3.45 1.29
CA THR A 49 13.41 3.08 -0.05
C THR A 49 12.26 3.33 -1.01
N SER A 50 12.56 3.47 -2.30
CA SER A 50 11.53 3.36 -3.33
C SER A 50 10.82 2.01 -3.21
N GLY A 51 9.52 1.99 -3.50
CA GLY A 51 8.75 0.75 -3.51
C GLY A 51 9.36 -0.23 -4.52
N LEU A 52 9.59 -1.48 -4.09
CA LEU A 52 10.07 -2.55 -4.97
C LEU A 52 9.02 -2.98 -5.99
N VAL A 53 7.75 -2.60 -5.79
CA VAL A 53 6.66 -2.82 -6.72
C VAL A 53 5.89 -1.52 -6.89
N GLY A 54 5.68 -1.12 -8.14
CA GLY A 54 4.74 -0.09 -8.54
C GLY A 54 3.71 -0.70 -9.49
N VAL A 55 2.57 -0.03 -9.66
CA VAL A 55 1.61 -0.36 -10.70
C VAL A 55 1.08 0.94 -11.27
N ASP A 56 1.00 1.04 -12.59
CA ASP A 56 0.48 2.19 -13.31
C ASP A 56 -0.64 1.74 -14.24
N THR A 57 -1.58 2.63 -14.52
CA THR A 57 -2.65 2.41 -15.50
C THR A 57 -2.43 3.32 -16.70
N ALA A 58 -2.78 2.82 -17.89
CA ALA A 58 -2.70 3.64 -19.10
C ALA A 58 -3.69 4.81 -19.12
N LYS A 59 -4.74 4.72 -18.29
CA LYS A 59 -5.76 5.75 -18.10
C LYS A 59 -5.89 6.07 -16.62
N THR A 60 -6.03 7.35 -16.29
CA THR A 60 -6.28 7.82 -14.93
C THR A 60 -7.77 7.94 -14.60
N SER A 61 -8.65 7.75 -15.59
CA SER A 61 -10.10 7.71 -15.42
C SER A 61 -10.78 6.75 -16.39
N ILE A 62 -11.95 6.24 -15.99
CA ILE A 62 -12.85 5.45 -16.84
C ILE A 62 -14.30 5.90 -16.66
N ILE A 63 -15.13 5.68 -17.67
CA ILE A 63 -16.56 6.01 -17.64
C ILE A 63 -17.33 4.81 -17.06
N SER A 64 -18.28 5.08 -16.16
CA SER A 64 -19.21 4.08 -15.64
C SER A 64 -20.56 4.18 -16.35
N SER A 65 -20.96 3.09 -17.00
CA SER A 65 -22.30 2.91 -17.55
C SER A 65 -22.96 1.67 -16.92
N PRO A 66 -24.23 1.73 -16.47
CA PRO A 66 -24.88 0.62 -15.78
C PRO A 66 -24.87 -0.69 -16.57
N GLY A 67 -24.37 -1.76 -15.94
CA GLY A 67 -24.30 -3.09 -16.55
C GLY A 67 -23.12 -3.30 -17.51
N ASP A 68 -22.33 -2.27 -17.78
CA ASP A 68 -21.20 -2.35 -18.71
C ASP A 68 -19.90 -2.78 -18.01
N ALA A 69 -18.88 -3.09 -18.81
CA ALA A 69 -17.55 -3.43 -18.35
C ALA A 69 -16.46 -2.69 -19.13
N VAL A 70 -15.45 -2.18 -18.42
CA VAL A 70 -14.34 -1.45 -18.99
C VAL A 70 -13.03 -2.19 -18.74
N GLU A 71 -12.23 -2.36 -19.79
CA GLU A 71 -10.85 -2.82 -19.66
C GLU A 71 -9.96 -1.68 -19.16
N LEU A 72 -9.27 -1.92 -18.04
CA LEU A 72 -8.24 -1.04 -17.49
C LEU A 72 -6.87 -1.70 -17.67
N PRO A 73 -6.11 -1.36 -18.73
CA PRO A 73 -4.75 -1.84 -18.91
C PRO A 73 -3.84 -1.30 -17.81
N PHE A 74 -2.96 -2.15 -17.30
CA PHE A 74 -1.99 -1.79 -16.28
C PHE A 74 -0.59 -2.30 -16.63
N THR A 75 0.42 -1.63 -16.05
CA THR A 75 1.82 -2.00 -16.07
C THR A 75 2.33 -2.11 -14.63
N VAL A 76 2.99 -3.19 -14.28
CA VAL A 76 3.65 -3.41 -12.99
C VAL A 76 5.14 -3.09 -13.14
N LEU A 77 5.60 -2.13 -12.35
CA LEU A 77 7.01 -1.82 -12.18
C LEU A 77 7.59 -2.77 -11.12
N ARG A 78 8.65 -3.49 -11.47
CA ARG A 78 9.29 -4.48 -10.59
C ARG A 78 10.74 -4.09 -10.35
N GLY A 79 11.06 -3.75 -9.11
CA GLY A 79 12.43 -3.54 -8.64
C GLY A 79 13.15 -4.85 -8.36
N THR A 80 14.41 -4.74 -7.94
CA THR A 80 15.24 -5.88 -7.56
C THR A 80 14.57 -6.72 -6.47
N GLY A 81 14.44 -8.03 -6.69
CA GLY A 81 13.76 -8.95 -5.77
C GLY A 81 12.26 -9.15 -6.03
N ALA A 82 11.63 -8.32 -6.87
CA ALA A 82 10.21 -8.43 -7.23
C ALA A 82 9.95 -9.27 -8.50
N GLY A 83 10.75 -10.31 -8.74
CA GLY A 83 10.65 -11.17 -9.93
C GLY A 83 9.58 -12.27 -9.86
N GLY A 84 9.05 -12.55 -8.67
CA GLY A 84 8.12 -13.65 -8.41
C GLY A 84 6.72 -13.48 -9.04
N PRO A 85 5.87 -14.51 -8.91
CA PRO A 85 4.47 -14.41 -9.32
C PRO A 85 3.71 -13.41 -8.44
N GLY A 86 2.54 -13.00 -8.90
CA GLY A 86 1.73 -12.04 -8.15
C GLY A 86 0.28 -11.97 -8.58
N THR A 87 -0.40 -10.96 -8.05
CA THR A 87 -1.81 -10.66 -8.35
C THR A 87 -2.02 -9.17 -8.48
N VAL A 88 -2.94 -8.77 -9.36
CA VAL A 88 -3.45 -7.40 -9.46
C VAL A 88 -4.95 -7.44 -9.22
N GLU A 89 -5.41 -6.64 -8.26
CA GLU A 89 -6.81 -6.61 -7.83
C GLU A 89 -7.34 -5.19 -7.71
N LEU A 90 -8.67 -5.06 -7.78
CA LEU A 90 -9.37 -3.82 -7.52
C LEU A 90 -9.57 -3.66 -6.02
N MET A 91 -9.21 -2.48 -5.50
CA MET A 91 -9.45 -2.08 -4.12
C MET A 91 -10.57 -1.05 -4.08
N LEU A 92 -11.64 -1.38 -3.36
CA LEU A 92 -12.82 -0.53 -3.21
C LEU A 92 -12.90 0.05 -1.79
N PRO A 93 -13.12 1.37 -1.64
CA PRO A 93 -13.60 1.92 -0.38
C PRO A 93 -14.93 1.27 0.02
N ALA A 94 -15.13 1.05 1.32
CA ALA A 94 -16.25 0.24 1.84
C ALA A 94 -17.65 0.76 1.45
N HIS A 95 -17.78 2.07 1.21
CA HIS A 95 -19.04 2.71 0.85
C HIS A 95 -19.35 2.67 -0.66
N ILE A 96 -18.38 2.33 -1.52
CA ILE A 96 -18.60 2.23 -2.98
C ILE A 96 -19.19 0.86 -3.30
N GLN A 97 -20.35 0.86 -3.94
CA GLN A 97 -21.11 -0.35 -4.27
C GLN A 97 -21.29 -0.52 -5.77
N GLY A 98 -21.65 -1.73 -6.19
CA GLY A 98 -21.97 -2.02 -7.60
C GLY A 98 -20.76 -2.05 -8.55
N VAL A 99 -19.53 -2.07 -8.02
CA VAL A 99 -18.30 -2.23 -8.81
C VAL A 99 -17.65 -3.57 -8.46
N SER A 100 -17.12 -4.27 -9.45
CA SER A 100 -16.37 -5.51 -9.23
C SER A 100 -15.29 -5.72 -10.29
N ALA A 101 -14.28 -6.52 -9.97
CA ALA A 101 -13.31 -7.00 -10.94
C ALA A 101 -12.77 -8.36 -10.49
N THR A 102 -12.50 -9.25 -11.44
CA THR A 102 -11.81 -10.50 -11.15
C THR A 102 -10.31 -10.22 -11.03
N PRO A 103 -9.64 -10.61 -9.93
CA PRO A 103 -8.20 -10.43 -9.80
C PRO A 103 -7.42 -11.11 -10.93
N VAL A 104 -6.40 -10.44 -11.43
CA VAL A 104 -5.52 -10.93 -12.49
C VAL A 104 -4.30 -11.59 -11.84
N LYS A 105 -4.06 -12.87 -12.14
CA LYS A 105 -2.82 -13.55 -11.75
C LYS A 105 -1.70 -13.15 -12.70
N LEU A 106 -0.54 -12.86 -12.13
CA LEU A 106 0.68 -12.55 -12.86
C LEU A 106 1.64 -13.72 -12.75
N ALA A 107 2.16 -14.18 -13.89
CA ALA A 107 3.32 -15.05 -13.91
C ALA A 107 4.58 -14.32 -13.39
N SER A 108 5.60 -15.08 -13.03
CA SER A 108 6.91 -14.51 -12.68
C SER A 108 7.44 -13.61 -13.80
N GLY A 109 7.91 -12.42 -13.44
CA GLY A 109 8.39 -11.42 -14.39
C GLY A 109 7.32 -10.75 -15.27
N GLN A 110 6.04 -11.17 -15.23
CA GLN A 110 5.00 -10.53 -16.01
C GLN A 110 4.76 -9.09 -15.51
N THR A 111 4.87 -8.13 -16.42
CA THR A 111 4.75 -6.69 -16.12
C THR A 111 3.51 -6.04 -16.68
N SER A 112 2.68 -6.71 -17.47
CA SER A 112 1.48 -6.10 -18.05
C SER A 112 0.26 -7.01 -17.96
N GLY A 113 -0.91 -6.38 -17.95
CA GLY A 113 -2.18 -7.05 -17.94
C GLY A 113 -3.35 -6.09 -18.12
N LYS A 114 -4.56 -6.64 -18.04
CA LYS A 114 -5.80 -5.87 -18.11
C LYS A 114 -6.73 -6.31 -17.00
N LEU A 115 -7.19 -5.35 -16.20
CA LEU A 115 -8.21 -5.59 -15.19
C LEU A 115 -9.57 -5.20 -15.77
N VAL A 116 -10.52 -6.12 -15.78
CA VAL A 116 -11.88 -5.84 -16.29
C VAL A 116 -12.74 -5.36 -15.14
N ILE A 117 -13.08 -4.06 -15.16
CA ILE A 117 -13.95 -3.41 -14.18
C ILE A 117 -15.38 -3.57 -14.64
N ARG A 118 -16.27 -4.10 -13.79
CA ARG A 118 -17.68 -4.35 -14.09
C ARG A 118 -18.57 -3.50 -13.21
N PHE A 119 -19.57 -2.88 -13.82
CA PHE A 119 -20.58 -2.08 -13.13
C PHE A 119 -21.92 -2.82 -13.07
N ALA A 120 -22.59 -2.78 -11.93
CA ALA A 120 -23.89 -3.42 -11.75
C ALA A 120 -24.97 -2.71 -12.59
N LYS A 121 -25.94 -3.49 -13.09
CA LYS A 121 -27.09 -2.95 -13.85
C LYS A 121 -27.98 -2.02 -13.01
N SER A 122 -28.02 -2.24 -11.69
CA SER A 122 -28.78 -1.41 -10.75
C SER A 122 -28.11 -0.05 -10.44
N GLY A 123 -26.95 0.23 -11.04
CA GLY A 123 -26.12 1.40 -10.73
C GLY A 123 -24.95 1.06 -9.81
N ALA A 124 -23.95 1.95 -9.80
CA ALA A 124 -22.73 1.84 -9.03
C ALA A 124 -22.33 3.19 -8.43
N GLY A 125 -21.53 3.17 -7.37
CA GLY A 125 -21.08 4.36 -6.63
C GLY A 125 -21.54 4.37 -5.17
N PRO A 126 -21.56 5.53 -4.50
CA PRO A 126 -21.19 6.85 -5.03
C PRO A 126 -19.69 6.93 -5.39
N PHE A 127 -19.34 7.66 -6.45
CA PHE A 127 -17.94 7.85 -6.89
C PHE A 127 -17.38 9.18 -6.37
N ASN A 128 -17.31 9.31 -5.05
CA ASN A 128 -16.77 10.49 -4.36
C ASN A 128 -15.33 10.31 -3.85
N GLN A 129 -14.68 9.21 -4.22
CA GLN A 129 -13.31 8.87 -3.87
C GLN A 129 -12.71 8.01 -4.98
N SER A 130 -11.43 8.22 -5.29
CA SER A 130 -10.69 7.40 -6.26
C SER A 130 -10.70 5.93 -5.87
N LEU A 131 -10.83 5.06 -6.87
CA LEU A 131 -10.61 3.63 -6.71
C LEU A 131 -9.11 3.35 -6.88
N LYS A 132 -8.64 2.20 -6.40
CA LYS A 132 -7.24 1.81 -6.58
C LYS A 132 -7.14 0.44 -7.22
N ILE A 133 -6.08 0.23 -7.98
CA ILE A 133 -5.59 -1.12 -8.24
C ILE A 133 -4.37 -1.40 -7.38
N ARG A 134 -4.27 -2.63 -6.88
CA ARG A 134 -3.15 -3.09 -6.04
C ARG A 134 -2.47 -4.25 -6.72
N ALA A 135 -1.16 -4.14 -6.92
CA ALA A 135 -0.29 -5.26 -7.26
C ALA A 135 0.34 -5.85 -5.99
N ARG A 136 0.28 -7.18 -5.84
CA ARG A 136 1.00 -7.92 -4.80
C ARG A 136 1.92 -8.94 -5.46
N ILE A 137 3.22 -8.81 -5.23
CA ILE A 137 4.25 -9.73 -5.72
C ILE A 137 4.88 -10.45 -4.52
N THR A 138 5.06 -11.75 -4.63
CA THR A 138 5.78 -12.52 -3.60
C THR A 138 7.27 -12.51 -3.91
N ASP A 139 8.10 -12.07 -2.96
CA ASP A 139 9.56 -12.11 -3.09
C ASP A 139 10.14 -13.50 -2.77
N ALA A 140 11.46 -13.68 -2.91
CA ALA A 140 12.13 -14.95 -2.65
C ALA A 140 12.08 -15.41 -1.19
N ARG A 141 11.78 -14.51 -0.25
CA ARG A 141 11.64 -14.80 1.19
C ARG A 141 10.18 -15.14 1.55
N GLY A 142 9.25 -14.96 0.63
CA GLY A 142 7.82 -15.13 0.84
C GLY A 142 7.10 -13.84 1.26
N ASP A 143 7.81 -12.72 1.34
CA ASP A 143 7.22 -11.42 1.71
C ASP A 143 6.38 -10.86 0.56
N GLN A 144 5.31 -10.14 0.92
CA GLN A 144 4.45 -9.47 -0.06
C GLN A 144 4.96 -8.06 -0.35
N LEU A 145 5.43 -7.83 -1.57
CA LEU A 145 5.75 -6.52 -2.10
C LEU A 145 4.51 -5.92 -2.74
N ILE A 146 4.15 -4.71 -2.31
CA ILE A 146 2.87 -4.08 -2.67
C ILE A 146 3.13 -2.78 -3.42
N GLY A 147 2.43 -2.59 -4.53
CA GLY A 147 2.31 -1.32 -5.23
C GLY A 147 0.84 -0.99 -5.46
N GLU A 148 0.48 0.29 -5.41
CA GLU A 148 -0.88 0.77 -5.66
C GLU A 148 -0.86 1.99 -6.57
N THR A 149 -1.89 2.14 -7.39
CA THR A 149 -2.20 3.40 -8.05
C THR A 149 -3.70 3.65 -8.05
N ALA A 150 -4.05 4.93 -8.08
CA ALA A 150 -5.43 5.40 -8.05
C ALA A 150 -5.93 5.73 -9.46
N PHE A 151 -7.22 5.55 -9.69
CA PHE A 151 -7.91 6.00 -10.89
C PHE A 151 -9.32 6.47 -10.53
N GLU A 152 -9.87 7.36 -11.34
CA GLU A 152 -11.18 7.96 -11.13
C GLU A 152 -12.27 7.24 -11.94
N ILE A 153 -13.49 7.28 -11.41
CA ILE A 153 -14.69 6.92 -12.15
C ILE A 153 -15.44 8.20 -12.49
N VAL A 154 -15.74 8.37 -13.77
CA VAL A 154 -16.62 9.43 -14.26
C VAL A 154 -17.96 8.80 -14.60
N THR A 155 -19.05 9.35 -14.07
CA THR A 155 -20.40 8.93 -14.47
C THR A 155 -20.76 9.57 -15.79
N GLU A 156 -21.39 8.79 -16.68
CA GLU A 156 -22.05 9.32 -17.87
C GLU A 156 -23.20 10.28 -17.52
#